data_AF-A0A9E1ZR22-F1
#
_entry.id   AF-A0A9E1ZR22-F1
#
_cell.length_a   1.000
_cell.length_b   1.000
_cell.length_c   1.000
_cell.angle_alpha   90.00
_cell.angle_beta   90.00
_cell.angle_gamma   90.00
#
_symmetry.space_group_name_H-M   'P 1'
#
loop_
_entity.id
_entity.type
_entity.pdbx_description
1 polymer ?
#
loop_
_entity_poly.entity_id
_entity_poly.type
_entity_poly.pdbx_seq_one_letter_code
_entity_poly.pdbx_strand_id
1 'polypeptide(L)'
;MGNYRFTDDIHKKKQLPAGWRGIGCIMFFLLPTISYVAAIELLKITEIRNFFYRVSPKLFGPPNIHKLLWKVKSIDPFLREVYSWTNLEVNILFGLLILLVLSGFVAVFYSIMYRTVNPSRYGPTDAPPSRHKPTKKSR
;
A
#
# COMPACT_ATOMS: atom_id res chain seq x y z
N MET A 1 -42.12 -22.94 31.96
CA MET A 1 -41.19 -23.26 30.86
C MET A 1 -40.88 -21.97 30.12
N GLY A 2 -39.69 -21.42 30.33
CA GLY A 2 -39.32 -20.08 29.87
C GLY A 2 -39.02 -20.06 28.37
N ASN A 3 -39.71 -19.18 27.65
CA ASN A 3 -39.45 -18.86 26.26
C ASN A 3 -38.13 -18.07 26.13
N TYR A 4 -37.01 -18.78 25.97
CA TYR A 4 -35.76 -18.17 25.51
C TYR A 4 -35.78 -18.07 23.98
N ARG A 5 -35.81 -16.85 23.45
CA ARG A 5 -35.59 -16.56 22.03
C ARG A 5 -34.11 -16.18 21.84
N PHE A 6 -33.35 -17.00 21.12
CA PHE A 6 -31.94 -16.80 20.78
C PHE A 6 -31.71 -15.73 19.68
N THR A 7 -32.62 -14.77 19.49
CA THR A 7 -32.67 -14.02 18.24
C THR A 7 -31.81 -12.77 18.16
N ASP A 8 -31.28 -12.20 19.24
CA ASP A 8 -30.78 -10.81 19.13
C ASP A 8 -29.29 -10.55 19.44
N ASP A 9 -28.50 -11.54 19.91
CA ASP A 9 -27.14 -11.24 20.42
C ASP A 9 -25.95 -11.97 19.74
N ILE A 10 -26.17 -12.83 18.75
CA ILE A 10 -25.13 -13.75 18.23
C ILE A 10 -24.01 -13.04 17.42
N HIS A 11 -24.16 -11.75 17.09
CA HIS A 11 -23.23 -11.06 16.19
C HIS A 11 -22.76 -9.69 16.69
N LYS A 12 -22.33 -9.55 17.96
CA LYS A 12 -21.30 -8.54 18.25
C LYS A 12 -20.01 -8.98 17.57
N LYS A 13 -19.88 -8.65 16.28
CA LYS A 13 -18.69 -8.94 15.47
C LYS A 13 -17.49 -8.46 16.27
N LYS A 14 -16.56 -9.36 16.61
CA LYS A 14 -15.29 -9.00 17.26
C LYS A 14 -14.54 -8.09 16.30
N GLN A 15 -14.69 -6.82 16.57
CA GLN A 15 -14.38 -5.73 15.67
C GLN A 15 -13.10 -5.12 16.21
N LEU A 16 -12.07 -4.97 15.37
CA LEU A 16 -10.81 -4.35 15.78
C LEU A 16 -11.08 -3.00 16.47
N PRO A 17 -10.25 -2.56 17.41
CA PRO A 17 -10.38 -1.23 17.99
C PRO A 17 -10.49 -0.16 16.88
N ALA A 18 -11.34 0.85 17.07
CA ALA A 18 -11.67 1.82 16.02
C ALA A 18 -10.43 2.50 15.39
N GLY A 19 -9.39 2.77 16.20
CA GLY A 19 -8.13 3.35 15.73
C GLY A 19 -7.32 2.47 14.77
N TRP A 20 -7.47 1.14 14.82
CA TRP A 20 -6.74 0.21 13.95
C TRP A 20 -7.36 0.05 12.56
N ARG A 21 -8.58 0.54 12.34
CA ARG A 21 -9.31 0.40 11.07
C ARG A 21 -8.89 1.40 10.00
N GLY A 22 -8.25 2.50 10.38
CA GLY A 22 -7.90 3.61 9.48
C GLY A 22 -6.40 3.74 9.15
N ILE A 23 -5.53 3.00 9.83
CA ILE A 23 -4.08 3.21 9.71
C ILE A 23 -3.56 2.95 8.29
N GLY A 24 -4.15 1.98 7.59
CA GLY A 24 -3.80 1.69 6.19
C GLY A 24 -4.14 2.83 5.23
N CYS A 25 -5.20 3.59 5.51
CA CYS A 25 -5.57 4.76 4.71
C CYS A 25 -4.53 5.88 4.83
N ILE A 26 -4.04 6.13 6.05
CA ILE A 26 -2.98 7.12 6.28
C ILE A 26 -1.68 6.66 5.59
N MET A 27 -1.32 5.38 5.74
CA MET A 27 -0.12 4.82 5.11
C MET A 27 -0.14 4.91 3.58
N PHE A 28 -1.33 4.83 2.96
CA PHE A 28 -1.49 4.94 1.51
C PHE A 28 -1.00 6.29 0.96
N PHE A 29 -1.19 7.38 1.71
CA PHE A 29 -0.69 8.71 1.33
C PHE A 29 0.72 8.97 1.87
N LEU A 30 1.00 8.51 3.09
CA LEU A 30 2.26 8.80 3.77
C LEU A 30 3.44 8.09 3.09
N LEU A 31 3.31 6.81 2.73
CA LEU A 31 4.41 6.03 2.17
C LEU A 31 4.90 6.55 0.81
N PRO A 32 4.03 6.83 -0.18
CA PRO A 32 4.48 7.39 -1.46
C PRO A 32 5.18 8.75 -1.29
N THR A 33 4.67 9.58 -0.38
CA THR A 33 5.24 10.91 -0.11
C THR A 33 6.65 10.81 0.47
N ILE A 34 6.84 10.00 1.51
CA ILE A 34 8.16 9.77 2.12
C ILE A 34 9.11 9.16 1.10
N SER A 35 8.62 8.19 0.32
CA SER A 35 9.43 7.49 -0.67
C SER A 35 9.95 8.41 -1.77
N TYR A 36 9.10 9.32 -2.25
CA TYR A 36 9.49 10.29 -3.27
C TYR A 36 10.52 11.30 -2.74
N VAL A 37 10.32 11.82 -1.52
CA VAL A 37 11.30 12.72 -0.88
C VAL A 37 12.64 12.00 -0.67
N ALA A 38 12.61 10.76 -0.18
CA ALA A 38 13.81 9.95 0.00
C ALA A 38 14.55 9.71 -1.33
N ALA A 39 13.83 9.50 -2.43
CA ALA A 39 14.42 9.35 -3.76
C ALA A 39 15.18 10.62 -4.21
N ILE A 40 14.59 11.79 -3.99
CA ILE A 40 15.23 13.08 -4.29
C ILE A 40 16.51 13.25 -3.47
N GLU A 41 16.46 12.98 -2.16
CA GLU A 41 17.64 13.08 -1.30
C GLU A 41 18.74 12.07 -1.68
N LEU A 42 18.36 10.84 -2.04
CA LEU A 42 19.31 9.81 -2.45
C LEU A 42 20.07 10.21 -3.72
N LEU A 43 19.40 10.85 -4.68
CA LEU A 43 20.00 11.29 -5.94
C LEU A 43 20.87 12.53 -5.82
N LYS A 44 20.84 13.24 -4.69
CA LYS A 44 21.83 14.30 -4.38
C LYS A 44 23.22 13.73 -4.08
N ILE A 45 23.29 12.46 -3.69
CA ILE A 45 24.57 11.78 -3.42
C ILE A 45 25.28 11.54 -4.76
N THR A 46 26.44 12.18 -4.94
CA THR A 46 27.20 12.20 -6.19
C THR A 46 27.57 10.80 -6.68
N GLU A 47 27.98 9.91 -5.79
CA GLU A 47 28.38 8.54 -6.14
C GLU A 47 27.21 7.74 -6.73
N ILE A 48 26.05 7.80 -6.07
CA ILE A 48 24.84 7.09 -6.52
C ILE A 48 24.37 7.65 -7.84
N ARG A 49 24.35 8.99 -7.97
CA ARG A 49 23.95 9.69 -9.19
C ARG A 49 24.86 9.33 -10.36
N ASN A 50 26.18 9.37 -10.16
CA ASN A 50 27.16 9.07 -11.22
C ASN A 50 27.08 7.61 -11.65
N PHE A 51 26.90 6.69 -10.71
CA PHE A 51 26.70 5.28 -11.02
C PHE A 51 25.46 5.07 -11.89
N PHE A 52 24.31 5.62 -11.49
CA PHE A 52 23.08 5.48 -12.28
C PHE A 52 23.13 6.20 -13.62
N TYR A 53 23.79 7.36 -13.68
CA TYR A 53 24.00 8.08 -14.93
C TYR A 53 24.79 7.24 -15.95
N ARG A 54 25.78 6.45 -15.49
CA ARG A 54 26.53 5.52 -16.35
C ARG A 54 25.66 4.36 -16.84
N VAL A 55 24.80 3.81 -15.97
CA VAL A 55 23.97 2.65 -16.31
C VAL A 55 22.83 3.03 -17.25
N SER A 56 22.16 4.15 -16.99
CA SER A 56 21.00 4.59 -17.78
C SER A 56 20.93 6.11 -17.88
N PRO A 57 21.71 6.71 -18.80
CA PRO A 57 21.74 8.17 -18.99
C PRO A 57 20.39 8.72 -19.49
N LYS A 58 19.56 7.89 -20.14
CA LYS A 58 18.25 8.29 -20.69
C LYS A 58 17.24 8.70 -19.63
N LEU A 59 17.42 8.27 -18.37
CA LEU A 59 16.52 8.61 -17.25
C LEU A 59 16.79 10.00 -16.68
N PHE A 60 17.91 10.61 -17.07
CA PHE A 60 18.30 11.95 -16.63
C PHE A 60 17.92 12.98 -17.68
N GLY A 61 17.47 14.14 -17.23
CA GLY A 61 16.97 15.21 -18.09
C GLY A 61 15.45 15.34 -18.11
N PRO A 62 14.88 15.97 -19.15
CA PRO A 62 13.45 16.20 -19.24
C PRO A 62 12.68 14.91 -19.55
N PRO A 63 11.44 14.77 -19.07
CA PRO A 63 10.65 13.57 -19.29
C PRO A 63 10.31 13.36 -20.77
N ASN A 64 10.36 12.10 -21.23
CA ASN A 64 10.00 11.73 -22.60
C ASN A 64 8.48 11.63 -22.76
N ILE A 65 7.86 12.76 -23.10
CA ILE A 65 6.42 12.86 -23.32
C ILE A 65 6.06 12.38 -24.73
N HIS A 66 5.13 11.43 -24.82
CA HIS A 66 4.68 10.87 -26.10
C HIS A 66 4.02 11.93 -27.00
N LYS A 67 4.32 11.87 -28.31
CA LYS A 67 3.89 12.86 -29.32
C LYS A 67 2.37 13.11 -29.39
N LEU A 68 1.54 12.14 -28.98
CA LEU A 68 0.08 12.35 -28.93
C LEU A 68 -0.34 13.41 -27.91
N LEU A 69 0.35 13.49 -26.76
CA LEU A 69 -0.04 14.40 -25.68
C LEU A 69 0.12 15.87 -26.10
N TRP A 70 1.17 16.17 -26.88
CA TRP A 70 1.43 17.50 -27.43
C TRP A 70 0.38 18.00 -28.44
N LYS A 71 -0.44 17.11 -29.01
CA LYS A 71 -1.50 17.51 -29.94
C LYS A 71 -2.70 18.14 -29.23
N VAL A 72 -2.89 17.86 -27.95
CA VAL A 72 -4.04 18.32 -27.18
C VAL A 72 -3.72 19.70 -26.62
N LYS A 73 -4.16 20.76 -27.33
CA LYS A 73 -3.89 22.16 -26.98
C LYS A 73 -4.34 22.54 -25.56
N SER A 74 -5.37 21.89 -25.02
CA SER A 74 -5.91 22.17 -23.68
C SER A 74 -4.97 21.78 -22.53
N ILE A 75 -4.07 20.81 -22.73
CA ILE A 75 -3.11 20.36 -21.70
C ILE A 75 -1.70 20.92 -21.90
N ASP A 76 -1.46 21.70 -22.97
CA ASP A 76 -0.17 22.32 -23.28
C ASP A 76 0.46 23.09 -22.09
N PRO A 77 -0.25 23.98 -21.36
CA PRO A 77 0.37 24.70 -20.24
C PRO A 77 0.84 23.76 -19.12
N PHE A 78 0.08 22.70 -18.84
CA PHE A 78 0.46 21.69 -17.85
C PHE A 78 1.63 20.82 -18.33
N LEU A 79 1.63 20.40 -19.59
CA LEU A 79 2.71 19.61 -20.18
C LEU A 79 4.05 20.36 -20.16
N ARG A 80 4.03 21.68 -20.43
CA ARG A 80 5.22 22.52 -20.35
C ARG A 80 5.78 22.63 -18.94
N GLU A 81 4.90 22.78 -17.94
CA GLU A 81 5.29 22.80 -16.54
C GLU A 81 5.95 21.47 -16.15
N VAL A 82 5.31 20.34 -16.46
CA VAL A 82 5.85 19.00 -16.17
C VAL A 82 7.18 18.77 -16.90
N TYR A 83 7.31 19.26 -18.14
CA TYR A 83 8.54 19.13 -18.92
C TYR A 83 9.70 19.96 -18.34
N SER A 84 9.41 21.03 -17.60
CA SER A 84 10.43 21.84 -16.91
C SER A 84 11.07 21.12 -15.72
N TRP A 85 10.39 20.10 -15.17
CA TRP A 85 10.89 19.35 -14.03
C TRP A 85 12.03 18.41 -14.46
N THR A 86 13.23 18.73 -14.01
CA THR A 86 14.42 17.93 -14.32
C THR A 86 14.42 16.61 -13.55
N ASN A 87 14.87 15.53 -14.20
CA ASN A 87 15.12 14.22 -13.57
C ASN A 87 13.86 13.56 -12.97
N LEU A 88 12.68 13.92 -13.49
CA LEU A 88 11.39 13.39 -13.03
C LEU A 88 11.36 11.85 -13.12
N GLU A 89 11.81 11.28 -14.25
CA GLU A 89 11.78 9.84 -14.49
C GLU A 89 12.61 9.06 -13.48
N VAL A 90 13.85 9.49 -13.22
CA VAL A 90 14.73 8.82 -12.25
C VAL A 90 14.19 8.98 -10.82
N ASN A 91 13.63 10.14 -10.46
CA ASN A 91 13.02 10.36 -9.14
C ASN A 91 11.82 9.43 -8.92
N ILE A 92 10.95 9.27 -9.92
CA ILE A 92 9.81 8.35 -9.84
C ILE A 92 10.29 6.90 -9.76
N LEU A 93 11.27 6.50 -10.56
CA LEU A 93 11.79 5.13 -10.56
C LEU A 93 12.36 4.76 -9.19
N PHE A 94 13.22 5.61 -8.63
CA PHE A 94 13.76 5.41 -7.29
C PHE A 94 12.69 5.51 -6.21
N GLY A 95 11.77 6.45 -6.34
CA GLY A 95 10.63 6.57 -5.44
C GLY A 95 9.76 5.32 -5.43
N LEU A 96 9.57 4.65 -6.58
CA LEU A 96 8.84 3.39 -6.65
C LEU A 96 9.64 2.25 -6.01
N LEU A 97 10.95 2.17 -6.27
CA LEU A 97 11.82 1.16 -5.66
C LEU A 97 11.84 1.29 -4.13
N ILE A 98 12.08 2.50 -3.61
CA ILE A 98 12.05 2.78 -2.17
C ILE A 98 10.65 2.49 -1.61
N LEU A 99 9.58 2.79 -2.34
CA LEU A 99 8.21 2.56 -1.90
C LEU A 99 7.96 1.06 -1.75
N LEU A 100 8.43 0.25 -2.69
CA LEU A 100 8.32 -1.20 -2.63
C LEU A 100 9.06 -1.76 -1.41
N VAL A 101 10.31 -1.32 -1.19
CA VAL A 101 11.11 -1.74 -0.03
C VAL A 101 10.46 -1.32 1.29
N LEU A 102 10.07 -0.05 1.40
CA LEU A 102 9.48 0.53 2.60
C LEU A 102 8.11 -0.07 2.90
N SER A 103 7.26 -0.22 1.88
CA SER A 103 5.94 -0.86 2.04
C SER A 103 6.07 -2.33 2.43
N GLY A 104 7.03 -3.06 1.86
CA GLY A 104 7.35 -4.43 2.27
C GLY A 104 7.77 -4.51 3.74
N PHE A 105 8.66 -3.60 4.17
CA PHE A 105 9.07 -3.51 5.57
C PHE A 105 7.88 -3.21 6.49
N VAL A 106 7.10 -2.16 6.20
CA VAL A 106 5.95 -1.82 7.06
C VAL A 106 4.88 -2.90 7.04
N ALA A 107 4.68 -3.62 5.93
CA ALA A 107 3.76 -4.76 5.87
C ALA A 107 4.16 -5.89 6.84
N VAL A 108 5.46 -6.20 6.93
CA VAL A 108 5.97 -7.18 7.91
C VAL A 108 5.69 -6.70 9.34
N PHE A 109 6.06 -5.47 9.68
CA PHE A 109 5.79 -4.91 11.01
C PHE A 109 4.30 -4.87 11.35
N TYR A 110 3.49 -4.44 10.40
CA TYR A 110 2.05 -4.38 10.54
C TYR A 110 1.47 -5.77 10.80
N SER A 111 1.94 -6.81 10.10
CA SER A 111 1.47 -8.18 10.30
C SER A 111 1.76 -8.71 11.71
N ILE A 112 2.93 -8.38 12.27
CA ILE A 112 3.32 -8.77 13.63
C ILE A 112 2.43 -8.07 14.66
N MET A 113 2.25 -6.75 14.52
CA MET A 113 1.39 -5.98 15.41
C MET A 113 -0.08 -6.39 15.32
N TYR A 114 -0.56 -6.66 14.11
CA TYR A 114 -1.93 -7.10 13.92
C TYR A 114 -2.17 -8.45 14.59
N ARG A 115 -1.18 -9.34 14.61
CA ARG A 115 -1.28 -10.62 15.32
C ARG A 115 -1.45 -10.47 16.84
N THR A 116 -0.89 -9.41 17.45
CA THR A 116 -1.00 -9.19 18.90
C THR A 116 -2.31 -8.51 19.30
N VAL A 117 -2.85 -7.64 18.45
CA VAL A 117 -4.08 -6.87 18.74
C VAL A 117 -5.35 -7.58 18.25
N ASN A 118 -5.22 -8.57 17.36
CA ASN A 118 -6.39 -9.27 16.81
C ASN A 118 -7.09 -10.08 17.91
N PRO A 119 -8.41 -9.86 18.14
CA PRO A 119 -9.16 -10.60 19.15
C PRO A 119 -9.16 -12.11 18.85
N SER A 120 -9.32 -12.92 19.91
CA SER A 120 -9.38 -14.38 19.80
C SER A 120 -10.46 -14.82 18.80
N ARG A 121 -10.16 -15.83 17.98
CA ARG A 121 -11.10 -16.33 16.96
C ARG A 121 -12.40 -16.91 17.53
N TYR A 122 -12.36 -17.43 18.76
CA TYR A 122 -13.51 -18.01 19.45
C TYR A 122 -13.86 -17.20 20.70
N GLY A 123 -15.15 -17.00 20.97
CA GLY A 123 -15.64 -16.51 22.25
C GLY A 123 -15.36 -17.52 23.39
N PRO A 124 -15.44 -17.08 24.66
CA PRO A 124 -15.26 -17.98 25.81
C PRO A 124 -16.32 -19.10 25.86
N THR A 125 -17.46 -18.92 25.19
CA THR A 125 -18.56 -19.88 25.11
C THR A 125 -18.70 -20.55 23.74
N ASP A 126 -17.85 -20.21 22.76
CA ASP A 126 -17.94 -20.79 21.42
C ASP A 126 -17.24 -22.15 21.38
N ALA A 127 -17.99 -23.19 21.04
CA ALA A 127 -17.40 -24.50 20.72
C ALA A 127 -16.65 -24.41 19.37
N PRO A 128 -15.44 -24.99 19.26
CA PRO A 128 -14.73 -25.02 18.00
C PRO A 128 -15.53 -25.81 16.94
N PRO A 129 -15.47 -25.42 15.66
CA PRO A 129 -16.21 -26.08 14.59
C PRO A 129 -15.81 -27.55 14.50
N SER A 130 -16.80 -28.44 14.34
CA SER A 130 -16.53 -29.87 14.22
C SER A 130 -15.72 -30.13 12.96
N ARG A 131 -14.56 -30.79 13.10
CA ARG A 131 -13.67 -31.12 11.97
C ARG A 131 -14.23 -32.20 11.04
N HIS A 132 -15.34 -32.85 11.41
CA HIS A 132 -15.93 -33.92 10.62
C HIS A 132 -16.74 -33.35 9.45
N LYS A 133 -16.33 -33.69 8.22
CA LYS A 133 -17.15 -33.47 7.03
C LYS A 133 -18.27 -34.52 7.03
N PRO A 134 -19.56 -34.13 6.97
CA PRO A 134 -20.64 -35.11 6.90
C PRO A 134 -20.53 -35.89 5.59
N THR A 135 -20.43 -37.22 5.69
CA THR A 135 -20.53 -38.11 4.53
C THR A 135 -21.97 -38.10 4.03
N LYS A 136 -22.17 -37.66 2.80
CA LYS A 136 -23.49 -37.59 2.15
C LYS A 136 -23.99 -39.02 1.93
N LYS A 137 -24.97 -39.47 2.69
CA LYS A 137 -25.61 -40.78 2.45
C LYS A 137 -26.41 -40.69 1.15
N SER A 138 -26.04 -41.50 0.16
CA SER A 138 -26.86 -41.74 -1.03
C SER A 138 -28.18 -42.36 -0.57
N ARG A 139 -29.29 -41.80 -1.04
CA ARG A 139 -30.63 -42.31 -0.77
C ARG A 139 -30.94 -43.50 -1.67
#